data_AF-A0A8J7CI77-F1
#
_entry.id   AF-A0A8J7CI77-F1
#
_cell.length_a   1.000
_cell.length_b   1.000
_cell.length_c   1.000
_cell.angle_alpha   90.00
_cell.angle_beta   90.00
_cell.angle_gamma   90.00
#
_symmetry.space_group_name_H-M   'P 1'
#
loop_
_entity.id
_entity.type
_entity.pdbx_description
1 polymer ?
#
loop_
_entity_poly.entity_id
_entity_poly.type
_entity_poly.pdbx_seq_one_letter_code
_entity_poly.pdbx_strand_id
1 'polypeptide(L)'
;METTRNVILDLLPLYLANEASEDTQTLVKEHLDRDPDLAQLARQWNDRLPEPPPAPVNPDAQYLAYAEAKRQIANRVITLAAVLTIGILSVAGTALMGAMFLLAR
;
A
#
# COMPACT_ATOMS: atom_id res chain seq x y z
N MET A 1 -5.87 -28.87 -9.57
CA MET A 1 -6.40 -28.25 -8.35
C MET A 1 -7.57 -27.38 -8.79
N GLU A 2 -8.72 -27.50 -8.15
CA GLU A 2 -9.85 -26.61 -8.44
C GLU A 2 -9.53 -25.23 -7.85
N THR A 3 -9.40 -24.22 -8.72
CA THR A 3 -9.23 -22.84 -8.27
C THR A 3 -10.58 -22.33 -7.79
N THR A 4 -10.64 -21.80 -6.57
CA THR A 4 -11.91 -21.33 -6.01
C THR A 4 -12.27 -19.95 -6.55
N ARG A 5 -13.57 -19.64 -6.56
CA ARG A 5 -14.09 -18.31 -6.93
C ARG A 5 -13.43 -17.17 -6.17
N ASN A 6 -13.10 -17.37 -4.90
CA ASN A 6 -12.43 -16.36 -4.07
C ASN A 6 -11.01 -16.06 -4.55
N VAL A 7 -10.26 -17.09 -4.94
CA VAL A 7 -8.92 -16.89 -5.53
C VAL A 7 -9.03 -16.09 -6.83
N ILE A 8 -10.05 -16.33 -7.64
CA ILE A 8 -10.28 -15.53 -8.86
C ILE A 8 -10.62 -14.07 -8.51
N LEU A 9 -11.39 -13.83 -7.45
CA LEU A 9 -11.69 -12.47 -6.96
C LEU A 9 -10.42 -11.74 -6.48
N ASP A 10 -9.53 -12.44 -5.78
CA ASP A 10 -8.26 -11.88 -5.31
C ASP A 10 -7.33 -11.51 -6.48
N LEU A 11 -7.40 -12.27 -7.59
CA LEU A 11 -6.63 -12.03 -8.80
C LEU A 11 -7.25 -10.99 -9.75
N LEU A 12 -8.52 -10.64 -9.54
CA LEU A 12 -9.28 -9.77 -10.43
C LEU A 12 -8.68 -8.36 -10.58
N PRO A 13 -8.15 -7.69 -9.54
CA PRO A 13 -7.50 -6.40 -9.70
C PRO A 13 -6.28 -6.46 -10.62
N LEU A 14 -5.46 -7.50 -10.49
CA LEU A 14 -4.25 -7.70 -11.32
C LEU A 14 -4.61 -8.03 -12.77
N TYR A 15 -5.67 -8.82 -12.96
CA TYR A 15 -6.24 -9.12 -14.28
C TYR A 15 -6.70 -7.84 -14.99
N LEU A 16 -7.50 -7.02 -14.31
CA LEU A 16 -8.05 -5.77 -14.85
C LEU A 16 -6.96 -4.71 -15.13
N ALA A 17 -5.91 -4.65 -14.31
CA ALA A 17 -4.76 -3.77 -14.52
C ALA A 17 -3.80 -4.27 -15.63
N ASN A 18 -4.04 -5.46 -16.21
CA ASN A 18 -3.12 -6.13 -17.12
C ASN A 18 -1.71 -6.37 -16.54
N GLU A 19 -1.63 -6.58 -15.22
CA GLU A 19 -0.38 -6.81 -14.48
C GLU A 19 -0.17 -8.29 -14.11
N ALA A 20 -1.15 -9.15 -14.40
CA ALA A 20 -1.06 -10.58 -14.19
C ALA A 20 -0.25 -11.28 -15.29
N SER A 21 0.42 -12.41 -14.97
CA SER A 21 1.10 -13.25 -15.96
C SER A 21 0.11 -13.84 -16.97
N GLU A 22 0.59 -14.23 -18.16
CA GLU A 22 -0.26 -14.81 -19.23
C GLU A 22 -1.08 -16.02 -18.76
N ASP A 23 -0.46 -16.91 -17.97
CA ASP A 23 -1.13 -18.07 -17.38
C ASP A 23 -2.28 -17.65 -16.45
N THR A 24 -2.05 -16.62 -15.63
CA THR A 24 -3.04 -16.10 -14.69
C THR A 24 -4.16 -15.38 -15.42
N GLN A 25 -3.84 -14.62 -16.48
CA GLN A 25 -4.80 -13.97 -17.36
C GLN A 25 -5.75 -14.99 -17.99
N THR A 26 -5.20 -16.09 -18.50
CA THR A 26 -5.96 -17.18 -19.11
C THR A 26 -6.88 -17.85 -18.08
N LEU A 27 -6.36 -18.17 -16.89
CA LEU A 27 -7.12 -18.77 -15.80
C LEU A 27 -8.32 -17.92 -15.37
N VAL A 28 -8.11 -16.62 -15.15
CA VAL A 28 -9.18 -15.70 -14.73
C VAL A 28 -10.23 -15.56 -15.83
N LYS A 29 -9.80 -15.39 -17.09
CA LYS A 29 -10.70 -15.32 -18.24
C LYS A 29 -11.61 -16.55 -18.33
N GLU A 30 -11.05 -17.75 -18.22
CA GLU A 30 -11.84 -18.99 -18.26
C GLU A 30 -12.88 -19.08 -17.14
N HIS A 31 -12.61 -18.49 -15.96
CA HIS A 31 -13.58 -18.46 -14.87
C HIS A 31 -14.68 -17.42 -15.10
N LEU A 32 -14.34 -16.25 -15.67
CA LEU A 32 -15.32 -15.24 -16.04
C LEU A 32 -16.27 -15.74 -17.15
N ASP A 33 -15.75 -16.52 -18.12
CA ASP A 33 -16.56 -17.10 -19.20
C ASP A 33 -17.56 -18.15 -18.68
N ARG A 34 -17.23 -18.84 -17.57
CA ARG A 34 -18.07 -19.88 -16.96
C ARG A 34 -19.06 -19.35 -15.91
N ASP A 35 -18.73 -18.24 -15.24
CA ASP A 35 -19.55 -17.61 -14.19
C ASP A 35 -20.00 -16.20 -14.62
N PRO A 36 -21.21 -16.06 -15.18
CA PRO A 36 -21.71 -14.78 -15.66
C PRO A 36 -21.93 -13.74 -14.54
N ASP A 37 -22.19 -14.19 -13.31
CA ASP A 37 -22.32 -13.31 -12.15
C ASP A 37 -20.96 -12.73 -11.76
N LEU A 38 -19.90 -13.55 -11.81
CA LEU A 38 -18.53 -13.10 -11.61
C LEU A 38 -18.09 -12.14 -12.73
N ALA A 39 -18.45 -12.41 -13.98
CA ALA A 39 -18.18 -11.51 -15.10
C ALA A 39 -18.88 -10.15 -14.94
N GLN A 40 -20.12 -10.14 -14.43
CA GLN A 40 -20.81 -8.89 -14.13
C GLN A 40 -20.11 -8.10 -13.02
N LEU A 41 -19.66 -8.79 -11.97
CA LEU A 41 -18.90 -8.16 -10.88
C LEU A 41 -17.58 -7.56 -11.37
N ALA A 42 -16.86 -8.27 -12.25
CA ALA A 42 -15.63 -7.78 -12.87
C ALA A 42 -15.83 -6.50 -13.67
N ARG A 43 -16.93 -6.42 -14.45
CA ARG A 43 -17.30 -5.19 -15.18
C ARG A 43 -17.55 -4.02 -14.24
N GLN A 44 -18.32 -4.24 -13.17
CA GLN A 44 -18.59 -3.20 -12.17
C GLN A 44 -17.32 -2.71 -11.46
N TRP A 45 -16.33 -3.58 -11.26
CA TRP A 45 -15.03 -3.19 -10.70
C TRP A 45 -14.21 -2.40 -11.70
N ASN A 46 -14.19 -2.81 -12.96
CA ASN A 46 -13.50 -2.09 -14.03
C ASN A 46 -13.98 -0.64 -14.15
N ASP A 47 -15.30 -0.41 -14.05
CA ASP A 47 -15.89 0.93 -14.11
C ASP A 47 -15.53 1.81 -12.90
N ARG A 48 -15.08 1.21 -11.80
CA ARG A 48 -14.70 1.91 -10.55
C ARG A 48 -13.20 2.10 -10.41
N LEU A 49 -12.39 1.40 -11.20
CA LEU A 49 -10.94 1.55 -11.16
C LEU A 49 -10.60 2.91 -11.79
N PRO A 50 -9.85 3.77 -11.08
CA PRO A 50 -9.29 4.96 -11.72
C PRO A 50 -8.42 4.51 -12.91
N GLU A 51 -8.46 5.26 -14.01
CA GLU A 51 -7.59 4.97 -15.15
C GLU A 51 -6.14 4.85 -14.67
N PRO A 52 -5.40 3.81 -15.11
CA PRO A 52 -3.99 3.68 -14.79
C PRO A 52 -3.28 4.99 -15.13
N PRO A 53 -2.40 5.50 -14.24
CA PRO A 53 -1.64 6.69 -14.56
C PRO A 53 -0.89 6.45 -15.88
N PRO A 54 -0.85 7.43 -16.79
CA PRO A 54 -0.22 7.26 -18.09
C PRO A 54 1.21 6.78 -17.90
N ALA A 55 1.60 5.79 -18.73
CA ALA A 55 2.95 5.24 -18.68
C ALA A 55 3.97 6.39 -18.73
N PRO A 56 4.99 6.40 -17.86
CA PRO A 56 5.99 7.45 -17.85
C PRO A 56 6.65 7.54 -19.22
N VAL A 57 6.46 8.67 -19.90
CA VAL A 57 6.93 8.91 -21.28
C VAL A 57 8.47 8.87 -21.37
N ASN A 58 9.15 9.05 -20.23
CA ASN A 58 10.60 9.01 -20.13
C ASN A 58 11.04 8.10 -18.95
N PRO A 59 11.96 7.14 -19.17
CA PRO A 59 12.63 6.38 -18.11
C PRO A 59 13.16 7.23 -16.94
N ASP A 60 13.63 8.44 -17.22
CA ASP A 60 14.13 9.38 -16.20
C ASP A 60 13.01 9.86 -15.25
N ALA A 61 11.76 9.92 -15.72
CA ALA A 61 10.63 10.30 -14.90
C ALA A 61 10.32 9.26 -13.82
N GLN A 62 10.60 7.97 -14.07
CA GLN A 62 10.46 6.91 -13.07
C GLN A 62 11.47 7.07 -11.95
N TYR A 63 12.72 7.41 -12.29
CA TYR A 63 13.76 7.67 -11.30
C TYR A 63 13.41 8.88 -10.42
N LEU A 64 12.91 9.97 -11.04
CA LEU A 64 12.50 11.17 -10.30
C LEU A 64 11.31 10.90 -9.38
N ALA A 65 10.27 10.20 -9.86
CA ALA A 65 9.11 9.83 -9.06
C ALA A 65 9.51 8.94 -7.87
N TYR A 66 10.40 7.98 -8.09
CA TYR A 66 10.93 7.12 -7.03
C TYR A 66 11.76 7.91 -6.00
N ALA A 67 12.64 8.79 -6.47
CA ALA A 67 13.46 9.64 -5.59
C ALA A 67 12.60 10.56 -4.71
N GLU A 68 11.52 11.11 -5.29
CA GLU A 68 10.58 11.97 -4.57
C GLU A 68 9.76 11.20 -3.54
N ALA A 69 9.27 10.01 -3.90
CA ALA A 69 8.59 9.11 -2.96
C ALA A 69 9.51 8.71 -1.79
N LYS A 70 10.77 8.35 -2.08
CA LYS A 70 11.75 8.00 -1.05
C LYS A 70 12.03 9.17 -0.10
N ARG A 71 12.10 10.40 -0.62
CA ARG A 71 12.27 11.61 0.18
C ARG A 71 11.08 11.88 1.10
N GLN A 72 9.85 11.68 0.62
CA GLN A 72 8.65 11.84 1.44
C GLN A 72 8.61 10.82 2.59
N ILE A 73 8.94 9.56 2.32
CA ILE A 73 9.01 8.51 3.35
C ILE A 73 10.09 8.86 4.39
N ALA A 74 11.29 9.26 3.94
CA ALA A 74 12.38 9.63 4.84
C ALA A 74 11.99 10.79 5.77
N ASN A 75 11.38 11.86 5.23
CA ASN A 75 10.94 13.01 6.02
C ASN A 75 9.90 12.62 7.08
N ARG A 76 8.93 11.76 6.74
CA ARG A 76 7.93 11.25 7.69
C ARG A 76 8.57 10.43 8.79
N VAL A 77 9.47 9.50 8.44
CA VAL A 77 10.17 8.65 9.41
C VAL A 77 11.03 9.49 10.36
N ILE A 78 11.79 10.46 9.84
CA ILE A 78 12.63 11.35 10.65
C ILE A 78 11.77 12.19 11.60
N THR A 79 10.66 12.72 11.11
CA THR A 79 9.75 13.54 11.92
C THR A 79 9.12 12.73 13.05
N LEU A 80 8.63 11.52 12.75
CA LEU A 80 8.08 10.61 13.76
C LEU A 80 9.13 10.21 14.80
N ALA A 81 10.35 9.90 14.36
CA ALA A 81 11.46 9.60 15.27
C ALA A 81 11.77 10.78 16.19
N ALA A 82 11.86 12.00 15.65
CA ALA A 82 12.11 13.21 16.43
C ALA A 82 11.03 13.47 17.49
N VAL A 83 9.75 13.33 17.12
CA VAL A 83 8.62 13.50 18.05
C VAL A 83 8.69 12.47 19.18
N LEU A 84 8.95 11.20 18.86
CA LEU A 84 9.08 10.14 19.87
C LEU A 84 10.27 10.39 20.80
N THR A 85 11.42 10.77 20.26
CA THR A 85 12.62 11.07 21.07
C THR A 85 12.37 12.23 22.03
N ILE A 86 11.78 13.33 21.55
CA ILE A 86 11.43 14.49 22.39
C ILE A 86 10.42 14.10 23.47
N GLY A 87 9.40 13.32 23.11
CA GLY A 87 8.39 12.82 24.05
C GLY A 87 9.02 12.00 25.18
N ILE A 88 9.89 11.04 24.84
CA ILE A 88 10.58 10.20 25.83
C ILE A 88 11.47 11.03 26.75
N LEU A 89 12.26 11.96 26.19
CA LEU A 89 13.13 12.86 26.97
C LEU A 89 12.33 13.72 27.94
N SER A 90 11.17 14.23 27.51
CA SER A 90 10.30 15.06 28.34
C SER A 90 9.74 14.27 29.53
N VAL A 91 9.23 13.06 29.27
CA VAL A 91 8.72 12.17 30.33
C VAL A 91 9.83 11.77 31.30
N ALA A 92 10.99 11.33 30.80
CA ALA A 92 12.13 10.95 31.64
C ALA A 92 12.62 12.12 32.51
N GLY A 93 12.70 13.33 31.94
CA GLY A 93 13.10 14.53 32.67
C GLY A 93 12.14 14.90 33.81
N THR A 94 10.83 14.84 33.55
CA THR A 94 9.82 15.10 34.59
C THR A 94 9.84 14.06 35.70
N ALA A 95 10.04 12.78 35.37
CA ALA A 95 10.16 11.72 36.36
C ALA A 95 11.39 11.89 37.27
N LEU A 96 12.55 12.25 36.70
CA LEU A 96 13.78 12.52 37.45
C LEU A 96 13.63 13.71 38.42
N MET A 97 13.03 14.81 37.96
CA MET A 97 12.71 15.97 38.81
C MET A 97 11.80 15.58 39.97
N GLY A 98 10.74 14.80 39.72
CA GLY A 98 9.84 14.31 40.76
C GLY A 98 10.53 13.41 41.79
N ALA A 99 11.41 12.51 41.33
CA ALA A 99 12.17 11.63 42.22
C ALA A 99 13.14 12.42 43.13
N MET A 100 13.84 13.41 42.58
CA MET A 100 14.70 14.29 43.39
C MET A 100 13.92 15.07 44.46
N PHE A 101 12.74 15.59 44.11
CA PHE A 101 11.91 16.34 45.05
C PHE A 101 11.43 15.47 46.23
N LEU A 102 11.08 14.20 45.96
CA LEU A 102 10.67 13.25 47.01
C LEU A 102 11.82 12.84 47.93
N LEU A 103 13.04 12.72 47.41
CA LEU A 103 14.22 12.39 48.21
C LEU A 103 14.75 13.56 49.05
N ALA A 104 14.42 14.80 48.68
CA ALA A 104 14.86 16.01 49.37
C ALA A 104 13.91 16.47 50.50
N ARG A 105 12.80 15.76 50.72
CA ARG A 105 11.79 16.03 51.75
C ARG A 105 11.92 15.04 52.91
#